data_AF-A0A1Q2SVN7-F1
#
_entry.id   AF-A0A1Q2SVN7-F1
#
_cell.length_a   1.000
_cell.length_b   1.000
_cell.length_c   1.000
_cell.angle_alpha   90.00
_cell.angle_beta   90.00
_cell.angle_gamma   90.00
#
_symmetry.space_group_name_H-M   'P 1'
#
loop_
_entity.id
_entity.type
_entity.pdbx_description
1 polymer ?
#
loop_
_entity_poly.entity_id
_entity_poly.type
_entity_poly.pdbx_seq_one_letter_code
_entity_poly.pdbx_strand_id
1 'polypeptide(L)' 'NIQTPEQLLLTYDSRKTQQQRLYKALSSLDERSLDILQSRYLKEEKTTLYTLADKYGISKERVRQLETKAMQKLKSNLQE' A
#
# COMPACT_ATOMS: atom_id res chain seq x y z
N ASN A 1 6.65 -6.83 32.53
CA ASN A 1 5.64 -6.46 31.51
C ASN A 1 5.29 -7.72 30.72
N ILE A 2 4.54 -8.64 31.33
CA ILE A 2 4.21 -9.95 30.72
C ILE A 2 2.74 -9.85 30.31
N GLN A 3 2.49 -9.78 29.01
CA GLN A 3 1.14 -9.73 28.46
C GLN A 3 0.40 -11.02 28.83
N THR A 4 -0.84 -10.91 29.31
CA THR A 4 -1.65 -12.09 29.64
C THR A 4 -2.02 -12.87 28.38
N PRO A 5 -2.35 -14.18 28.49
CA PRO A 5 -2.81 -14.98 27.34
C PRO A 5 -3.99 -14.34 26.59
N GLU A 6 -4.88 -13.67 27.33
CA GLU A 6 -6.00 -12.92 26.80
C GLU A 6 -5.56 -11.69 25.99
N GLN A 7 -4.56 -10.95 26.47
CA GLN A 7 -3.96 -9.83 25.73
C GLN A 7 -3.21 -10.28 24.47
N LEU A 8 -2.55 -11.44 24.52
CA LEU A 8 -1.90 -12.04 23.35
C LEU A 8 -2.92 -12.43 22.28
N LEU A 9 -4.07 -12.98 22.68
CA LEU A 9 -5.14 -13.31 21.74
C LEU A 9 -5.71 -12.06 21.07
N LEU A 10 -6.03 -11.02 21.85
CA LEU A 10 -6.55 -9.74 21.35
C LEU A 10 -5.59 -9.05 20.39
N THR A 11 -4.29 -9.06 20.69
CA THR A 11 -3.28 -8.48 19.80
C THR A 11 -3.08 -9.30 18.54
N TYR A 12 -3.17 -10.63 18.61
CA TYR A 12 -3.12 -11.51 17.46
C TYR A 12 -4.30 -11.26 16.51
N ASP A 13 -5.52 -11.22 17.03
CA ASP A 13 -6.73 -10.97 16.24
C ASP A 13 -6.73 -9.55 15.64
N SER A 14 -6.26 -8.55 16.39
CA SER A 14 -6.09 -7.19 15.89
C SER A 14 -5.09 -7.13 14.74
N ARG A 15 -3.92 -7.79 14.88
CA ARG A 15 -2.90 -7.87 13.82
C ARG A 15 -3.43 -8.57 12.58
N LYS A 16 -4.14 -9.69 12.76
CA LYS A 16 -4.75 -10.45 11.67
C LYS A 16 -5.78 -9.61 10.92
N THR A 17 -6.64 -8.90 11.65
CA THR A 17 -7.64 -7.99 11.08
C THR A 17 -6.97 -6.84 10.33
N GLN A 18 -5.92 -6.22 10.89
CA GLN A 18 -5.15 -5.17 10.21
C GLN A 18 -4.48 -5.69 8.93
N GLN A 19 -3.89 -6.87 8.96
CA GLN A 19 -3.32 -7.50 7.76
C GLN A 19 -4.39 -7.75 6.71
N GLN A 20 -5.54 -8.31 7.08
CA GLN A 20 -6.64 -8.57 6.13
C GLN A 20 -7.14 -7.27 5.48
N ARG A 21 -7.30 -6.19 6.26
CA ARG A 21 -7.67 -4.87 5.72
C ARG A 21 -6.60 -4.34 4.76
N LEU A 22 -5.32 -4.47 5.10
CA LEU A 22 -4.21 -4.07 4.23
C LEU A 22 -4.21 -4.87 2.92
N TYR A 23 -4.35 -6.19 2.97
CA TYR A 23 -4.40 -7.05 1.78
C TYR A 23 -5.62 -6.73 0.90
N LYS A 24 -6.79 -6.50 1.50
CA LYS A 24 -7.99 -6.08 0.78
C LYS A 24 -7.80 -4.72 0.12
N ALA A 25 -7.19 -3.77 0.83
CA ALA A 25 -6.85 -2.45 0.32
C ALA A 25 -5.90 -2.54 -0.87
N LEU A 26 -4.83 -3.33 -0.76
CA LEU A 26 -3.88 -3.58 -1.84
C LEU A 26 -4.54 -4.27 -3.05
N SER A 27 -5.42 -5.24 -2.81
CA SER A 27 -6.17 -5.94 -3.87
C SER A 27 -7.18 -5.03 -4.57
N SER A 28 -7.62 -3.94 -3.93
CA SER A 28 -8.50 -2.94 -4.53
C SER A 28 -7.76 -1.92 -5.42
N LEU A 29 -6.43 -1.93 -5.39
CA LEU A 29 -5.59 -1.09 -6.24
C LEU A 29 -5.44 -1.71 -7.63
N ASP A 30 -5.43 -0.86 -8.65
CA ASP A 30 -5.05 -1.28 -9.99
C ASP A 30 -3.59 -1.77 -10.02
N GLU A 31 -3.28 -2.81 -10.78
CA GLU A 31 -1.93 -3.40 -10.85
C GLU A 31 -0.83 -2.36 -11.13
N ARG A 32 -1.11 -1.41 -12.03
CA ARG A 32 -0.19 -0.30 -12.34
C ARG A 32 0.08 0.60 -11.14
N SER A 33 -0.97 0.92 -10.39
CA SER A 33 -0.87 1.74 -9.18
C SER A 33 -0.11 1.03 -8.07
N LEU A 34 -0.31 -0.29 -7.95
CA LEU A 34 0.39 -1.14 -7.01
C LEU A 34 1.88 -1.25 -7.36
N ASP A 35 2.25 -1.44 -8.62
CA ASP A 35 3.66 -1.45 -9.07
C ASP A 35 4.36 -0.10 -8.85
N ILE A 36 3.66 1.02 -9.09
CA ILE A 36 4.19 2.37 -8.80
C ILE A 36 4.48 2.52 -7.31
N LEU A 37 3.54 2.11 -6.44
CA LEU A 37 3.71 2.11 -4.99
C LEU A 37 4.87 1.20 -4.56
N GLN A 38 4.92 -0.03 -5.06
CA GLN A 38 5.98 -0.98 -4.75
C GLN A 38 7.35 -0.44 -5.17
N SER A 39 7.46 0.07 -6.39
CA SER A 39 8.71 0.61 -6.94
C SER A 39 9.21 1.86 -6.21
N ARG A 40 8.32 2.58 -5.51
CA ARG A 40 8.66 3.80 -4.77
C ARG A 40 8.86 3.60 -3.27
N TYR A 41 8.15 2.66 -2.66
CA TYR A 41 8.12 2.48 -1.21
C TYR A 41 8.70 1.14 -0.74
N LEU A 42 8.65 0.09 -1.57
CA LEU A 42 9.07 -1.27 -1.20
C LEU A 42 10.40 -1.68 -1.84
N LYS A 43 10.87 -0.99 -2.87
CA LYS A 43 12.23 -1.16 -3.41
C LYS A 43 13.25 -0.33 -2.64
N GLU A 44 14.41 -0.92 -2.38
CA GLU A 44 15.58 -0.21 -1.82
C GLU A 44 16.06 0.90 -2.75
N GLU A 45 16.11 0.61 -4.06
CA GLU A 45 16.44 1.60 -5.07
C GLU A 45 15.17 2.33 -5.53
N LYS A 46 14.97 3.52 -5.00
CA LYS A 46 13.78 4.34 -5.27
C LYS A 46 13.72 4.67 -6.77
N THR A 47 12.76 4.06 -7.45
CA THR A 47 12.53 4.36 -8.86
C THR A 47 12.00 5.79 -8.99
N THR A 48 12.62 6.59 -9.85
CA THR A 48 12.16 7.96 -10.05
C THR A 48 10.80 7.98 -10.76
N LEU A 49 10.01 9.04 -10.54
CA LEU A 49 8.77 9.24 -11.29
C LEU A 49 8.99 9.29 -12.80
N TYR A 50 10.17 9.74 -13.24
CA TYR A 50 10.54 9.79 -14.66
C TYR A 50 10.73 8.38 -15.22
N THR A 51 11.45 7.51 -14.50
CA THR A 51 11.63 6.11 -14.90
C THR A 51 10.31 5.34 -14.96
N LEU A 52 9.39 5.60 -14.01
CA LEU A 52 8.04 5.01 -14.06
C LEU A 52 7.21 5.58 -15.22
N ALA A 53 7.30 6.88 -15.46
CA ALA A 53 6.64 7.53 -16.59
C ALA A 53 7.08 6.92 -17.93
N ASP A 54 8.40 6.74 -18.10
CA ASP A 54 9.02 6.13 -19.27
C ASP A 54 8.63 4.65 -19.42
N LYS A 55 8.75 3.85 -18.35
CA LYS A 55 8.35 2.42 -18.30
C LYS A 55 6.90 2.20 -18.75
N TYR A 56 6.00 3.09 -18.35
CA TYR A 56 4.57 2.99 -18.65
C TYR A 56 4.12 3.78 -19.87
N GLY A 57 5.01 4.55 -20.51
CA GLY A 57 4.67 5.43 -21.63
C GLY A 57 3.65 6.52 -21.27
N ILE A 58 3.66 6.99 -20.02
CA ILE A 58 2.73 8.01 -19.51
C ILE A 58 3.49 9.21 -18.95
N SER A 59 2.85 10.37 -18.86
CA SER A 59 3.48 11.55 -18.26
C SER A 59 3.79 11.35 -16.77
N LYS A 60 4.85 12.01 -16.28
CA LYS A 60 5.18 12.07 -14.84
C LYS A 60 3.98 12.47 -13.97
N GLU A 61 3.18 13.42 -14.43
CA GLU A 61 1.97 13.83 -13.70
C GLU A 61 0.94 12.70 -13.59
N ARG A 62 0.83 11.86 -14.63
CA ARG A 62 -0.06 10.70 -14.60
C ARG A 62 0.40 9.66 -13.59
N VAL A 63 1.71 9.43 -13.47
CA VAL A 63 2.28 8.56 -12.41
C VAL A 63 1.94 9.11 -11.03
N ARG A 64 2.09 10.43 -10.81
CA ARG A 64 1.74 11.09 -9.55
C ARG A 64 0.25 10.96 -9.21
N GLN A 65 -0.62 11.09 -10.20
CA GLN A 65 -2.06 10.86 -10.02
C GLN A 65 -2.38 9.42 -9.62
N LEU A 66 -1.75 8.43 -10.27
CA LEU A 66 -1.91 7.02 -9.92
C LEU A 66 -1.42 6.74 -8.50
N GLU A 67 -0.27 7.28 -8.11
CA GLU A 67 0.27 7.21 -6.75
C GLU A 67 -0.72 7.80 -5.73
N THR A 68 -1.22 9.01 -5.98
CA THR A 68 -2.15 9.70 -5.07
C THR A 68 -3.46 8.93 -4.92
N LYS A 69 -4.04 8.48 -6.04
CA LYS A 69 -5.28 7.70 -6.07
C LYS A 69 -5.10 6.38 -5.31
N ALA A 70 -3.95 5.73 -5.45
CA ALA A 70 -3.65 4.50 -4.77
C ALA A 70 -3.51 4.71 -3.25
N MET A 71 -2.83 5.78 -2.84
CA MET A 71 -2.68 6.14 -1.44
C MET A 71 -4.03 6.51 -0.80
N GLN A 72 -4.89 7.22 -1.53
CA GLN A 72 -6.26 7.51 -1.09
C GLN A 72 -7.07 6.22 -0.90
N LYS A 73 -7.05 5.30 -1.87
CA LYS A 73 -7.73 4.00 -1.75
C LYS A 73 -7.22 3.20 -0.55
N LEU A 74 -5.91 3.14 -0.33
CA LEU A 74 -5.32 2.48 0.83
C LEU A 74 -5.84 3.08 2.13
N LYS A 75 -5.82 4.40 2.25
CA LYS A 75 -6.31 5.10 3.44
C LYS A 75 -7.80 4.85 3.68
N SER A 76 -8.64 4.93 2.63
CA SER A 76 -10.08 4.65 2.75
C SER A 76 -10.36 3.23 3.27
N ASN A 77 -9.69 2.21 2.73
CA ASN A 77 -9.88 0.82 3.17
C ASN A 77 -9.33 0.53 4.58
N LEU A 78 -8.40 1.35 5.09
CA LEU A 78 -7.89 1.24 6.45
C LEU A 78 -8.75 2.02 7.46
N GLN A 79 -9.55 2.99 6.99
CA GLN A 79 -10.45 3.79 7.83
C GLN A 79 -11.89 3.25 7.89
N GLU A 80 -12.30 2.38 6.97
CA GLU A 80 -13.42 1.44 7.15
C GLU A 80 -13.06 0.34 8.15
#